data_AF-A0A0D2K483-F1
#
_entry.id   AF-A0A0D2K483-F1
#
_cell.length_a   1.000
_cell.length_b   1.000
_cell.length_c   1.000
_cell.angle_alpha   90.00
_cell.angle_beta   90.00
_cell.angle_gamma   90.00
#
_symmetry.space_group_name_H-M   'P 1'
#
loop_
_entity.id
_entity.type
_entity.pdbx_description
1 polymer ?
#
loop_
_entity_poly.entity_id
_entity_poly.type
_entity_poly.pdbx_seq_one_letter_code
_entity_poly.pdbx_strand_id
1 'polypeptide(L)'
;MFQARCARAPEQCLRYCFQAGAAPLWPSRSRRPKAGDIPPCPHCGRARQFEFQVMPQLVSFLGEDDEDPQAPDWGTIAVYTCPASCAVGVQGGGSAYTEEFVWVQPS
;
A
#
# COMPACT_ATOMS: atom_id res chain seq x y z
N MET A 1 10.60 6.99 -14.37
CA MET A 1 9.17 6.59 -14.40
C MET A 1 8.43 6.81 -13.07
N PHE A 2 9.05 6.71 -11.89
CA PHE A 2 8.42 7.15 -10.62
C PHE A 2 8.34 8.68 -10.52
N GLN A 3 9.48 9.38 -10.54
CA GLN A 3 9.54 10.84 -10.48
C GLN A 3 8.70 11.53 -11.56
N ALA A 4 8.75 11.04 -12.81
CA ALA A 4 7.92 11.56 -13.90
C ALA A 4 6.41 11.39 -13.65
N ARG A 5 5.99 10.37 -12.86
CA ARG A 5 4.59 10.22 -12.45
C ARG A 5 4.26 11.18 -11.31
N CYS A 6 5.10 11.27 -10.28
CA CYS A 6 4.90 12.20 -9.18
C CYS A 6 4.86 13.66 -9.66
N ALA A 7 5.68 14.02 -10.65
CA ALA A 7 5.69 15.36 -11.24
C ALA A 7 4.37 15.76 -11.91
N ARG A 8 3.50 14.81 -12.27
CA ARG A 8 2.17 15.11 -12.85
C ARG A 8 1.16 15.58 -11.80
N ALA A 9 1.38 15.22 -10.54
CA ALA A 9 0.51 15.56 -9.41
C ALA A 9 1.37 15.54 -8.13
N PRO A 10 2.19 16.57 -7.88
CA PRO A 10 3.17 16.58 -6.80
C PRO A 10 2.56 16.54 -5.40
N GLU A 11 1.28 16.87 -5.26
CA GLU A 11 0.52 16.81 -3.98
C GLU A 11 -0.25 15.49 -3.82
N GLN A 12 -0.12 14.55 -4.77
CA GLN A 12 -0.81 13.26 -4.69
C GLN A 12 -0.23 12.40 -3.55
N CYS A 13 -0.96 12.32 -2.45
CA CYS A 13 -0.64 11.44 -1.31
C CYS A 13 -1.10 9.99 -1.51
N LEU A 14 -2.11 9.76 -2.34
CA LEU A 14 -2.69 8.43 -2.57
C LEU A 14 -2.94 8.20 -4.05
N ARG A 15 -2.56 7.01 -4.52
CA ARG A 15 -2.79 6.57 -5.90
C ARG A 15 -3.63 5.29 -5.89
N TYR A 16 -4.93 5.45 -6.06
CA TYR A 16 -5.89 4.34 -6.17
C TYR A 16 -5.85 3.72 -7.57
N CYS A 17 -5.69 2.40 -7.65
CA CYS A 17 -5.43 1.67 -8.89
C CYS A 17 -6.12 0.30 -8.92
N PHE A 18 -7.45 0.28 -8.99
CA PHE A 18 -8.22 -0.97 -9.03
C PHE A 18 -8.18 -1.71 -10.39
N GLN A 19 -7.55 -1.12 -11.41
CA GLN A 19 -7.56 -1.66 -12.77
C GLN A 19 -6.82 -3.00 -12.85
N ALA A 20 -7.33 -3.95 -13.66
CA ALA A 20 -6.67 -5.22 -13.89
C ALA A 20 -5.24 -5.01 -14.42
N GLY A 21 -4.25 -5.66 -13.78
CA GLY A 21 -2.83 -5.49 -14.10
C GLY A 21 -2.19 -4.23 -13.54
N ALA A 22 -2.89 -3.49 -12.67
CA ALA A 22 -2.27 -2.40 -11.92
C ALA A 22 -1.09 -2.91 -11.10
N ALA A 23 -0.01 -2.13 -11.11
CA ALA A 23 1.18 -2.39 -10.34
C ALA A 23 1.57 -1.18 -9.48
N PRO A 24 2.22 -1.41 -8.32
CA PRO A 24 2.79 -0.33 -7.53
C PRO A 24 3.91 0.37 -8.30
N LEU A 25 4.01 1.69 -8.10
CA LEU A 25 5.12 2.50 -8.56
C LEU A 25 6.16 2.55 -7.46
N TRP A 26 7.33 2.00 -7.74
CA TRP A 26 8.44 1.92 -6.78
C TRP A 26 9.50 2.99 -7.07
N PRO A 27 9.88 3.81 -6.07
CA PRO A 27 11.05 4.69 -6.14
C PRO A 27 12.34 3.96 -6.53
N SER A 28 12.62 2.81 -5.89
CA SER A 28 13.85 2.03 -6.08
C SER A 28 13.57 0.62 -6.59
N ARG A 29 14.57 -0.02 -7.22
CA ARG A 29 14.56 -1.46 -7.59
C ARG A 29 14.81 -2.39 -6.40
N SER A 30 15.45 -1.90 -5.34
CA SER A 30 15.68 -2.65 -4.10
C SER A 30 14.39 -2.76 -3.26
N ARG A 31 14.34 -3.74 -2.35
CA ARG A 31 13.25 -3.87 -1.34
C ARG A 31 11.83 -3.87 -1.93
N ARG A 32 11.67 -4.41 -3.14
CA ARG A 32 10.37 -4.71 -3.76
C ARG A 32 9.92 -6.11 -3.36
N PRO A 33 8.61 -6.37 -3.27
CA PRO A 33 8.11 -7.72 -3.06
C PRO A 33 8.48 -8.60 -4.26
N LYS A 34 8.89 -9.83 -3.97
CA LYS A 34 9.10 -10.91 -4.92
C LYS A 34 7.82 -11.74 -5.04
N ALA A 35 7.79 -12.62 -6.04
CA ALA A 35 6.72 -13.61 -6.15
C ALA A 35 6.68 -14.47 -4.87
N GLY A 36 5.51 -14.55 -4.23
CA GLY A 36 5.30 -15.28 -2.98
C GLY A 36 5.40 -14.45 -1.70
N ASP A 37 5.97 -13.23 -1.75
CA ASP A 37 6.09 -12.37 -0.57
C ASP A 37 4.73 -11.79 -0.13
N ILE A 38 3.77 -11.72 -1.06
CA ILE A 38 2.40 -11.28 -0.78
C ILE A 38 1.55 -12.53 -0.48
N PRO A 39 1.14 -12.75 0.78
CA PRO A 39 0.36 -13.92 1.13
C PRO A 39 -1.07 -13.83 0.54
N PRO A 40 -1.68 -14.98 0.18
CA PRO A 40 -3.06 -15.02 -0.25
C PRO A 40 -4.01 -14.55 0.86
N CYS A 41 -5.24 -14.23 0.47
CA CYS A 41 -6.30 -13.90 1.42
C CYS A 41 -6.52 -15.08 2.39
N PRO A 42 -6.47 -14.86 3.71
CA PRO A 42 -6.64 -15.93 4.70
C PRO A 42 -8.06 -16.52 4.72
N HIS A 43 -9.05 -15.80 4.16
CA HIS A 43 -10.45 -16.21 4.18
C HIS A 43 -10.86 -17.08 2.99
N CYS A 44 -10.40 -16.75 1.78
CA CYS A 44 -10.78 -17.47 0.55
C CYS A 44 -9.60 -18.13 -0.19
N GLY A 45 -8.37 -17.92 0.27
CA GLY A 45 -7.15 -18.46 -0.36
C GLY A 45 -6.76 -17.83 -1.69
N ARG A 46 -7.52 -16.85 -2.21
CA ARG A 46 -7.19 -16.16 -3.47
C ARG A 46 -5.98 -15.26 -3.29
N ALA A 47 -5.14 -15.15 -4.32
CA ALA A 47 -4.04 -14.20 -4.34
C ALA A 47 -4.57 -12.76 -4.20
N ARG A 48 -3.99 -11.99 -3.27
CA ARG A 48 -4.32 -10.57 -3.12
C ARG A 48 -3.83 -9.79 -4.33
N GLN A 49 -4.54 -8.72 -4.67
CA GLN A 49 -4.20 -7.84 -5.79
C GLN A 49 -3.80 -6.47 -5.28
N PHE A 50 -2.89 -5.80 -5.98
CA PHE A 50 -2.56 -4.42 -5.66
C PHE A 50 -3.80 -3.54 -5.88
N GLU A 51 -4.17 -2.77 -4.85
CA GLU A 51 -5.35 -1.90 -4.92
C GLU A 51 -4.95 -0.42 -4.95
N PHE A 52 -4.05 0.00 -4.05
CA PHE A 52 -3.59 1.38 -4.01
C PHE A 52 -2.22 1.49 -3.35
N GLN A 53 -1.57 2.65 -3.56
CA GLN A 53 -0.35 3.00 -2.84
C GLN A 53 -0.46 4.36 -2.17
N VAL A 54 0.15 4.47 -0.99
CA VAL A 54 0.42 5.73 -0.31
C VAL A 54 1.79 6.23 -0.77
N MET A 55 1.81 7.49 -1.16
CA MET A 55 2.93 8.18 -1.76
C MET A 55 3.78 8.87 -0.68
N PRO A 56 5.09 9.07 -0.91
CA PRO A 56 5.98 9.71 0.07
C PRO A 56 5.59 11.16 0.37
N GLN A 57 4.87 11.81 -0.56
CA GLN A 57 4.29 13.14 -0.41
C GLN A 57 3.45 13.29 0.86
N LEU A 58 2.81 12.21 1.34
CA LEU A 58 2.01 12.29 2.55
C LEU A 58 2.86 12.65 3.78
N VAL A 59 4.12 12.19 3.84
CA VAL A 59 5.05 12.48 4.96
C VAL A 59 5.20 13.98 5.14
N SER A 60 5.40 14.74 4.05
CA SER A 60 5.53 16.20 4.12
C SER A 60 4.28 16.94 4.61
N PHE A 61 3.11 16.29 4.62
CA PHE A 61 1.88 16.88 5.18
C PHE A 61 1.63 16.50 6.64
N LEU A 62 2.41 15.57 7.22
CA LEU A 62 2.26 15.18 8.62
C LEU A 62 2.76 16.27 9.58
N GLY A 63 3.63 17.18 9.10
CA GLY A 63 4.15 18.29 9.90
C GLY A 63 5.11 17.85 11.00
N GLU A 64 5.75 16.69 10.82
CA GLU A 64 6.78 16.15 11.71
C GLU A 64 8.07 16.97 11.60
N ASP A 65 8.90 16.92 12.65
CA ASP A 65 10.22 17.52 12.63
C ASP A 65 11.17 16.64 11.80
N ASP A 66 11.80 17.21 10.77
CA ASP A 66 12.74 16.49 9.89
C ASP A 66 13.96 15.94 10.67
N GLU A 67 14.24 16.47 11.86
CA GLU A 67 15.32 16.01 12.74
C GLU A 67 14.87 14.94 13.75
N ASP A 68 13.57 14.61 13.83
CA ASP A 68 13.07 13.54 14.71
C ASP A 68 13.37 12.16 14.09
N PRO A 69 14.21 11.32 14.73
CA PRO A 69 14.50 9.98 14.24
C PRO A 69 13.29 9.02 14.24
N GLN A 70 12.20 9.40 14.92
CA GLN A 70 10.93 8.67 14.94
C GLN A 70 9.96 9.16 13.87
N ALA A 71 10.30 10.23 13.14
CA ALA A 71 9.47 10.74 12.06
C ALA A 71 9.24 9.63 11.02
N PRO A 72 7.99 9.43 10.55
CA PRO A 72 7.70 8.40 9.58
C PRO A 72 8.37 8.68 8.23
N ASP A 73 9.29 7.80 7.82
CA ASP A 73 9.97 7.91 6.53
C ASP A 73 9.71 6.67 5.66
N TRP A 74 9.08 6.88 4.51
CA TRP A 74 8.84 5.83 3.52
C TRP A 74 8.94 6.36 2.09
N GLY A 75 9.44 5.53 1.18
CA GLY A 75 9.43 5.80 -0.24
C GLY A 75 8.08 5.49 -0.90
N THR A 76 7.41 4.40 -0.52
CA THR A 76 6.06 4.03 -0.96
C THR A 76 5.49 2.92 -0.07
N ILE A 77 4.20 3.02 0.25
CA ILE A 77 3.43 1.94 0.87
C ILE A 77 2.49 1.36 -0.18
N ALA A 78 2.62 0.08 -0.50
CA ALA A 78 1.73 -0.63 -1.42
C ALA A 78 0.75 -1.51 -0.65
N VAL A 79 -0.54 -1.37 -0.93
CA VAL A 79 -1.61 -2.12 -0.27
C VAL A 79 -2.18 -3.15 -1.23
N TYR A 80 -2.28 -4.39 -0.75
CA TYR A 80 -2.79 -5.54 -1.46
C TYR A 80 -4.02 -6.07 -0.76
N THR A 81 -5.11 -6.27 -1.50
CA THR A 81 -6.40 -6.64 -0.94
C THR A 81 -7.01 -7.86 -1.61
N CYS A 82 -8.00 -8.46 -0.95
CA CYS A 82 -8.71 -9.60 -1.48
C CYS A 82 -9.61 -9.20 -2.67
N PRO A 83 -9.42 -9.79 -3.86
CA PRO A 83 -10.26 -9.45 -5.02
C PRO A 83 -11.70 -9.96 -4.92
N ALA A 84 -11.99 -10.83 -3.95
CA ALA A 84 -13.34 -11.28 -3.66
C ALA A 84 -14.07 -10.37 -2.66
N SER A 85 -13.39 -9.34 -2.13
CA SER A 85 -13.90 -8.46 -1.07
C SER A 85 -14.58 -9.25 0.04
N CYS A 86 -13.86 -10.25 0.57
CA CYS A 86 -14.38 -11.15 1.59
C CYS A 86 -14.92 -10.36 2.79
N ALA A 87 -16.22 -10.42 3.02
CA ALA A 87 -16.82 -9.89 4.23
C ALA A 87 -16.55 -10.86 5.39
N VAL A 88 -15.95 -10.35 6.47
CA VAL A 88 -15.94 -11.06 7.75
C VAL A 88 -17.21 -10.63 8.46
N GLY A 89 -18.26 -11.43 8.36
CA GLY A 89 -19.55 -11.11 8.96
C GLY A 89 -19.43 -11.02 10.48
N VAL A 90 -20.09 -10.04 11.10
CA VAL A 90 -20.27 -10.02 12.55
C VAL A 90 -21.39 -11.00 12.91
N GLN A 91 -21.04 -12.27 13.12
CA GLN A 91 -21.88 -13.18 13.90
C GLN A 91 -21.12 -13.52 15.19
N GLY A 92 -21.65 -13.10 16.34
CA GLY A 92 -21.07 -13.40 17.65
C GLY A 92 -19.99 -12.44 18.16
N GLY A 93 -20.03 -11.15 17.79
CA GLY A 93 -19.15 -10.12 18.38
C GLY A 93 -17.77 -9.98 17.75
N GLY A 94 -17.56 -10.53 16.55
CA GLY A 94 -16.32 -10.35 15.77
C GLY A 94 -16.18 -8.97 15.10
N SER A 95 -14.99 -8.67 14.59
CA SER A 95 -14.70 -7.43 13.84
C SER A 95 -15.34 -7.46 12.44
N ALA A 96 -15.90 -6.32 12.01
CA ALA A 96 -16.38 -6.12 10.63
C ALA A 96 -15.23 -5.85 9.63
N TYR A 97 -13.99 -5.71 10.12
CA TYR A 97 -12.80 -5.43 9.31
C TYR A 97 -11.97 -6.69 9.11
N THR A 98 -11.46 -6.87 7.88
CA THR A 98 -10.50 -7.92 7.53
C THR A 98 -9.09 -7.34 7.45
N GLU A 99 -8.08 -8.15 7.79
CA GLU A 99 -6.68 -7.75 7.66
C GLU A 99 -6.21 -7.92 6.22
N GLU A 100 -5.73 -6.82 5.64
CA GLU A 100 -5.13 -6.79 4.31
C GLU A 100 -3.62 -6.62 4.38
N PHE A 101 -2.94 -6.88 3.26
CA PHE A 101 -1.49 -6.95 3.27
C PHE A 101 -0.85 -5.64 2.81
N VAL A 102 0.17 -5.20 3.54
CA VAL A 102 0.89 -3.97 3.27
C VAL A 102 2.37 -4.26 3.03
N TRP A 103 2.93 -3.67 1.98
CA TRP A 103 4.37 -3.68 1.73
C TRP A 103 4.92 -2.26 1.78
N VAL A 104 5.91 -2.02 2.63
CA VAL A 104 6.59 -0.73 2.75
C VAL A 104 7.96 -0.80 2.06
N GLN A 105 8.18 0.07 1.08
CA GLN A 105 9.53 0.39 0.62
C GLN A 105 10.00 1.62 1.42
N PRO A 106 10.98 1.47 2.34
CA PRO A 106 11.57 2.62 3.02
C PRO A 106 12.33 3.47 2.00
N SER A 107 12.51 4.75 2.32
CA SER A 107 13.22 5.74 1.49
C SER A 107 14.65 5.31 1.13
#